data_AF-A0A933FJK9-F1
#
_entry.id   AF-A0A933FJK9-F1
#
_cell.length_a   1.000
_cell.length_b   1.000
_cell.length_c   1.000
_cell.angle_alpha   90.00
_cell.angle_beta   90.00
_cell.angle_gamma   90.00
#
_symmetry.space_group_name_H-M   'P 1'
#
loop_
_entity.id
_entity.type
_entity.pdbx_description
1 polymer ?
#
loop_
_entity_poly.entity_id
_entity_poly.type
_entity_poly.pdbx_seq_one_letter_code
_entity_poly.pdbx_strand_id
1 'polypeptide(L)' 'MKGAAADILKESQRVLDLLAKEELTPDDKEWIHKVTVSGYENHINPGILEYRKAVSTDYTSIEWSDNANGFT' A
#
# COMPACT_ATOMS: atom_id res chain seq x y z
N MET A 1 -14.50 9.15 -5.67
CA MET A 1 -14.62 8.93 -7.13
C MET A 1 -15.44 7.66 -7.35
N LYS A 2 -16.44 7.67 -8.24
CA LYS A 2 -17.03 6.42 -8.75
C LYS A 2 -16.23 6.04 -10.00
N GLY A 3 -15.19 5.21 -9.84
CA GLY A 3 -14.47 4.64 -10.97
C GLY A 3 -15.40 3.75 -11.81
N ALA A 4 -15.12 3.57 -13.10
CA ALA A 4 -15.87 2.61 -13.90
C ALA A 4 -15.67 1.20 -13.30
N ALA A 5 -16.68 0.34 -13.38
CA ALA A 5 -16.60 -1.01 -12.80
C ALA A 5 -15.39 -1.81 -13.30
N ALA A 6 -14.99 -1.60 -14.56
CA ALA A 6 -13.79 -2.19 -15.15
C ALA A 6 -12.49 -1.71 -14.48
N ASP A 7 -12.40 -0.43 -14.12
CA ASP A 7 -11.23 0.14 -13.45
C ASP A 7 -11.11 -0.41 -12.03
N ILE A 8 -12.24 -0.50 -11.32
CA ILE A 8 -12.32 -1.09 -9.97
C ILE A 8 -11.87 -2.55 -9.99
N LEU A 9 -12.36 -3.33 -10.95
CA LEU A 9 -11.99 -4.74 -11.09
C LEU A 9 -10.49 -4.90 -11.38
N LYS A 10 -9.96 -4.08 -12.28
CA LYS A 10 -8.54 -4.08 -12.64
C LYS A 10 -7.66 -3.74 -11.43
N GLU A 11 -8.01 -2.71 -10.69
CA GLU A 11 -7.25 -2.27 -9.51
C GLU A 11 -7.33 -3.29 -8.38
N SER A 12 -8.52 -3.86 -8.15
CA SER A 12 -8.73 -4.95 -7.18
C SER A 12 -7.90 -6.19 -7.54
N GLN A 13 -7.88 -6.58 -8.82
CA GLN A 13 -7.08 -7.70 -9.29
C GLN A 13 -5.58 -7.44 -9.08
N ARG A 14 -5.09 -6.23 -9.38
CA ARG A 14 -3.69 -5.87 -9.13
C ARG A 14 -3.30 -6.03 -7.66
N VAL A 15 -4.18 -5.66 -6.73
CA VAL A 15 -3.94 -5.85 -5.29
C VAL A 15 -3.88 -7.33 -4.94
N LEU A 16 -4.81 -8.15 -5.45
CA LEU A 16 -4.78 -9.60 -5.22
C LEU A 16 -3.50 -10.25 -5.78
N ASP A 17 -3.07 -9.83 -6.98
CA ASP A 17 -1.85 -10.32 -7.60
C ASP A 17 -0.60 -9.94 -6.79
N LEU A 18 -0.59 -8.75 -6.18
CA LEU A 18 0.47 -8.34 -5.26
C LEU A 18 0.49 -9.23 -4.02
N LEU A 19 -0.66 -9.43 -3.37
CA LEU A 19 -0.80 -10.26 -2.16
C LEU A 19 -0.36 -11.71 -2.37
N ALA A 20 -0.43 -12.23 -3.59
CA ALA A 20 0.01 -13.57 -3.94
C ALA A 20 1.53 -13.70 -4.14
N LYS A 21 2.30 -12.60 -4.19
CA LYS A 21 3.75 -12.63 -4.40
C LYS A 21 4.50 -12.87 -3.09
N GLU A 22 5.46 -13.79 -3.12
CA GLU A 22 6.43 -13.98 -2.03
C GLU A 22 7.36 -12.77 -1.89
N GLU A 23 7.77 -12.17 -3.01
CA GLU A 23 8.72 -11.07 -3.06
C GLU A 23 8.18 -9.92 -3.95
N LEU A 24 8.46 -8.68 -3.55
CA LEU A 24 8.08 -7.49 -4.32
C LEU A 24 9.21 -6.98 -5.20
N THR A 25 8.89 -6.67 -6.45
CA THR A 25 9.79 -5.93 -7.34
C THR A 25 9.90 -4.46 -6.91
N PRO A 26 10.95 -3.72 -7.36
CA PRO A 26 11.04 -2.28 -7.13
C PRO A 26 9.80 -1.51 -7.62
N ASP A 27 9.26 -1.88 -8.78
CA ASP A 27 8.06 -1.26 -9.37
C ASP A 27 6.81 -1.52 -8.52
N ASP A 28 6.68 -2.71 -7.94
CA ASP A 28 5.59 -3.02 -7.01
C ASP A 28 5.67 -2.11 -5.78
N LYS A 29 6.87 -1.97 -5.20
CA LYS A 29 7.10 -1.11 -4.02
C LYS A 29 6.80 0.35 -4.33
N GLU A 30 7.27 0.86 -5.47
CA GLU A 30 6.98 2.24 -5.90
C GLU A 30 5.48 2.46 -6.10
N TRP A 31 4.79 1.50 -6.72
CA TRP A 31 3.36 1.59 -6.93
C TRP A 31 2.59 1.58 -5.61
N ILE A 32 2.90 0.62 -4.70
CA ILE A 32 2.31 0.53 -3.36
C ILE A 32 2.50 1.84 -2.60
N HIS A 33 3.69 2.41 -2.64
CA HIS A 33 3.99 3.69 -1.99
C HIS A 33 3.06 4.80 -2.50
N LYS A 34 2.98 4.99 -3.81
CA LYS A 34 2.14 6.03 -4.43
C LYS A 34 0.66 5.88 -4.08
N VAL A 35 0.11 4.68 -4.22
CA VAL A 35 -1.32 4.46 -3.95
C VAL A 35 -1.65 4.53 -2.47
N THR A 36 -0.74 4.12 -1.59
CA THR A 36 -0.94 4.20 -0.14
C THR A 36 -0.97 5.65 0.33
N VAL A 37 0.03 6.46 -0.06
CA VAL A 37 0.07 7.89 0.31
C VAL A 37 -1.17 8.61 -0.20
N SER A 38 -1.50 8.42 -1.48
CA SER A 38 -2.70 9.02 -2.08
C SER A 38 -4.00 8.55 -1.41
N GLY A 39 -4.07 7.27 -1.02
CA GLY A 39 -5.21 6.72 -0.28
C GLY A 39 -5.37 7.35 1.09
N TYR A 40 -4.28 7.55 1.84
CA TYR A 40 -4.34 8.27 3.12
C TYR A 40 -4.78 9.72 2.95
N GLU A 41 -4.22 10.41 1.95
CA GLU A 41 -4.53 11.82 1.67
C GLU A 41 -5.99 12.02 1.26
N ASN A 42 -6.52 11.16 0.38
CA ASN A 42 -7.80 11.40 -0.29
C ASN A 42 -8.97 10.57 0.25
N HIS A 43 -8.71 9.45 0.93
CA HIS A 43 -9.73 8.43 1.22
C HIS A 43 -9.74 7.90 2.66
N ILE A 44 -8.68 8.10 3.44
CA ILE A 44 -8.62 7.65 4.85
C ILE A 44 -8.56 8.86 5.79
N ASN A 45 -7.40 9.49 5.96
CA ASN A 45 -7.21 10.67 6.78
C ASN A 45 -5.83 11.31 6.50
N PRO A 46 -5.76 12.51 5.89
CA PRO A 46 -4.48 13.18 5.61
C PRO A 46 -3.71 13.54 6.89
N GLY A 47 -4.38 13.73 8.02
CA GLY A 47 -3.74 14.06 9.30
C GLY A 47 -2.77 12.97 9.81
N ILE A 48 -2.93 11.72 9.37
CA ILE A 48 -2.00 10.64 9.69
C ILE A 48 -0.63 10.88 9.03
N LEU A 49 -0.61 11.40 7.80
CA LEU A 49 0.64 11.72 7.11
C LEU A 49 1.37 12.87 7.82
N GLU A 50 0.64 13.92 8.19
CA GLU A 50 1.20 15.07 8.90
C GLU A 50 1.72 14.68 10.29
N TYR A 51 0.97 13.85 11.03
CA TYR A 51 1.43 13.32 12.31
C TYR A 51 2.73 12.52 12.16
N ARG A 52 2.82 11.61 11.18
CA ARG A 52 4.04 10.81 10.98
C ARG A 52 5.25 11.66 10.60
N LYS A 53 5.07 12.68 9.76
CA LYS A 53 6.14 13.64 9.40
C LYS A 53 6.62 14.46 10.60
N ALA A 54 5.75 14.76 11.56
CA ALA A 54 6.12 15.53 12.75
C ALA A 54 7.02 14.74 13.72
N VAL A 55 7.05 13.41 13.64
CA VAL A 55 7.79 12.53 14.56
C VAL A 55 8.83 11.64 13.86
N SER A 56 9.05 11.84 12.56
CA SER A 56 9.98 11.03 11.74
C SER A 56 10.61 11.87 10.63
N THR A 57 11.64 11.34 9.99
CA THR A 57 12.07 11.87 8.68
C THR A 57 11.02 11.54 7.62
N ASP A 58 11.09 12.17 6.45
CA ASP A 58 10.24 11.82 5.31
C ASP A 58 10.62 10.43 4.78
N TYR A 59 10.09 9.41 5.46
CA TYR A 59 10.47 8.02 5.33
C TYR A 59 9.23 7.13 5.27
N THR A 60 9.19 6.29 4.25
CA THR A 60 8.20 5.23 4.08
C THR A 60 8.91 3.89 3.95
N SER A 61 8.45 2.90 4.71
CA SER A 61 8.90 1.51 4.63
C SER A 61 7.77 0.63 4.11
N ILE A 62 8.13 -0.36 3.29
CA ILE A 62 7.25 -1.45 2.89
C ILE A 62 7.92 -2.73 3.38
N GLU A 63 7.29 -3.37 4.35
CA GLU A 63 7.68 -4.70 4.81
C GLU A 63 6.81 -5.72 4.08
N TRP A 64 7.46 -6.66 3.40
CA TRP A 64 6.80 -7.67 2.58
C TRP A 64 7.49 -9.00 2.73
N SER A 65 7.09 -9.71 3.76
CA SER A 65 7.29 -11.13 3.99
C SER A 65 6.53 -11.46 5.27
N ASP A 66 5.88 -12.62 5.29
CA ASP A 66 5.32 -13.17 6.51
C ASP A 66 6.03 -14.49 6.77
N ASN A 67 6.75 -14.59 7.88
CA ASN A 67 7.19 -15.89 8.38
C ASN A 67 6.06 -16.37 9.26
N ALA A 68 5.35 -17.42 8.81
CA ALA A 68 4.21 -18.01 9.49
C ALA A 68 4.36 -17.90 11.00
N ASN A 69 3.50 -17.07 11.63
CA ASN A 69 3.38 -16.98 13.07
C ASN A 69 2.75 -18.29 13.59
N GLY A 70 3.54 -19.36 13.60
CA GLY A 70 3.17 -20.68 14.10
C GLY A 70 3.95 -20.98 15.36
N PHE A 71 3.25 -21.30 16.45
CA PHE A 71 3.87 -21.96 17.59
C PHE A 71 4.16 -23.41 17.17
N THR A 72 5.43 -23.72 16.88
CA THR A 72 5.91 -25.10 16.72
C THR A 72 6.03 -25.79 18.06
#